data_AF-A0AAV0LDH8-F1
#
_entry.id   AF-A0AAV0LDH8-F1
#
_cell.length_a   1.000
_cell.length_b   1.000
_cell.length_c   1.000
_cell.angle_alpha   90.00
_cell.angle_beta   90.00
_cell.angle_gamma   90.00
#
_symmetry.space_group_name_H-M   'P 1'
#
loop_
_entity.id
_entity.type
_entity.pdbx_description
1 polymer ?
#
loop_
_entity_poly.entity_id
_entity_poly.type
_entity_poly.pdbx_seq_one_letter_code
_entity_poly.pdbx_strand_id
1 'polypeptide(L)'
;MHTHTTYIFVLTFLLIHRVILFYFIFGSFMLKNNRLAIPVLQICIEAFSWTVGESMTKVSSFCAAVVVLSISTRNIELQQFVCKDLFSAAIKGLMLESNAIISADLVGLCRDIFIYLCDRDPAPRQVLLSLPCISPLDLAAFEEALTKTLSPKEQKQLMRSLLMVATGNKLKALAAQKTVNIITNVTARPRSSVTAATEARIDDGEPVGLAAIM
;
A
#
# COMPACT_ATOMS: atom_id res chain seq x y z
N MET A 1 5.94 33.46 8.91
CA MET A 1 5.39 32.11 9.24
C MET A 1 3.92 31.92 8.88
N HIS A 2 3.09 32.96 8.76
CA HIS A 2 1.65 32.78 8.47
C HIS A 2 1.30 32.31 7.05
N THR A 3 2.10 32.65 6.05
CA THR A 3 1.81 32.37 4.63
C THR A 3 1.92 30.88 4.29
N HIS A 4 2.89 30.17 4.88
CA HIS A 4 3.15 28.75 4.59
C HIS A 4 2.01 27.84 5.05
N THR A 5 1.39 28.13 6.20
CA THR A 5 0.26 27.36 6.73
C THR A 5 -1.00 27.51 5.87
N THR A 6 -1.24 28.71 5.34
CA THR A 6 -2.39 28.98 4.46
C THR A 6 -2.27 28.26 3.12
N TYR A 7 -1.07 28.21 2.52
CA TYR A 7 -0.85 27.45 1.28
C TYR A 7 -1.04 25.94 1.47
N ILE A 8 -0.55 25.38 2.58
CA ILE A 8 -0.77 23.97 2.89
C ILE A 8 -2.26 23.69 3.08
N PHE A 9 -2.99 24.55 3.78
CA PHE A 9 -4.43 24.37 3.99
C PHE A 9 -5.23 24.45 2.68
N VAL A 10 -4.94 25.44 1.83
CA VAL A 10 -5.60 25.61 0.52
C VAL A 10 -5.26 24.47 -0.43
N LEU A 11 -4.01 24.01 -0.46
CA LEU A 11 -3.59 22.88 -1.28
C LEU A 11 -4.24 21.58 -0.80
N THR A 12 -4.31 21.37 0.52
CA THR A 12 -4.98 20.21 1.12
C THR A 12 -6.49 20.26 0.83
N PHE A 13 -7.13 21.42 0.94
CA PHE A 13 -8.54 21.60 0.61
C PHE A 13 -8.83 21.38 -0.89
N LEU A 14 -7.98 21.89 -1.78
CA LEU A 14 -8.11 21.67 -3.23
C LEU A 14 -7.85 20.22 -3.63
N LEU A 15 -6.88 19.55 -2.99
CA LEU A 15 -6.65 18.13 -3.14
C LEU A 15 -7.85 17.33 -2.66
N ILE A 16 -8.37 17.62 -1.46
CA ILE A 16 -9.58 17.01 -0.91
C ILE A 16 -10.77 17.23 -1.84
N HIS A 17 -10.97 18.43 -2.38
CA HIS A 17 -12.08 18.73 -3.28
C HIS A 17 -11.93 18.03 -4.64
N ARG A 18 -10.73 17.95 -5.21
CA ARG A 18 -10.46 17.21 -6.46
C ARG A 18 -10.62 15.71 -6.29
N VAL A 19 -10.17 15.19 -5.16
CA VAL A 19 -10.39 13.84 -4.67
C VAL A 19 -11.90 13.64 -4.61
N ILE A 20 -12.64 14.37 -3.76
CA ILE A 20 -14.11 14.25 -3.60
C ILE A 20 -14.86 14.35 -4.95
N LEU A 21 -14.45 15.24 -5.84
CA LEU A 21 -15.08 15.37 -7.16
C LEU A 21 -14.81 14.15 -8.04
N PHE A 22 -13.59 13.61 -8.03
CA PHE A 22 -13.27 12.34 -8.67
C PHE A 22 -14.10 11.19 -8.08
N TYR A 23 -14.24 11.13 -6.74
CA TYR A 23 -15.10 10.15 -6.05
C TYR A 23 -16.57 10.28 -6.46
N PHE A 24 -17.06 11.50 -6.59
CA PHE A 24 -18.45 11.77 -6.93
C PHE A 24 -18.75 11.42 -8.39
N ILE A 25 -17.85 11.78 -9.32
CA ILE A 25 -17.98 11.46 -10.74
C ILE A 25 -17.80 9.95 -10.95
N PHE A 26 -16.79 9.34 -10.33
CA PHE A 26 -16.52 7.92 -10.44
C PHE A 26 -17.62 7.08 -9.80
N GLY A 27 -18.09 7.46 -8.61
CA GLY A 27 -19.25 6.85 -7.97
C GLY A 27 -20.50 6.96 -8.81
N SER A 28 -20.78 8.14 -9.37
CA SER A 28 -21.89 8.34 -10.30
C SER A 28 -21.73 7.49 -11.57
N PHE A 29 -20.51 7.31 -12.08
CA PHE A 29 -20.24 6.48 -13.25
C PHE A 29 -20.43 4.99 -12.97
N MET A 30 -19.88 4.49 -11.85
CA MET A 30 -19.99 3.10 -11.42
C MET A 30 -21.44 2.73 -11.13
N LEU A 31 -22.19 3.61 -10.46
CA LEU A 31 -23.60 3.39 -10.11
C LEU A 31 -24.55 3.51 -11.31
N LYS A 32 -24.14 4.18 -12.40
CA LYS A 32 -24.95 4.33 -13.63
C LYS A 32 -24.65 3.27 -14.69
N ASN A 33 -23.46 2.65 -14.67
CA ASN A 33 -22.99 1.74 -15.70
C ASN A 33 -22.51 0.39 -15.14
N ASN A 34 -23.42 -0.41 -14.59
CA ASN A 34 -23.10 -1.69 -13.93
C ASN A 34 -22.25 -2.64 -14.81
N ARG A 35 -22.44 -2.61 -16.14
CA ARG A 35 -21.69 -3.44 -17.10
C ARG A 35 -20.20 -3.11 -17.20
N LEU A 36 -19.83 -1.84 -16.99
CA LEU A 36 -18.44 -1.38 -17.01
C LEU A 36 -17.81 -1.40 -15.62
N ALA A 37 -18.63 -1.34 -14.57
CA ALA A 37 -18.16 -1.41 -13.19
C ALA A 37 -17.56 -2.79 -12.86
N ILE A 38 -18.20 -3.89 -13.31
CA ILE A 38 -17.78 -5.26 -12.97
C ILE A 38 -16.32 -5.56 -13.37
N PRO A 39 -15.88 -5.32 -14.63
CA PRO A 39 -14.49 -5.59 -15.01
C PRO A 39 -13.48 -4.73 -14.25
N VAL A 40 -13.83 -3.46 -13.97
CA VAL A 40 -12.97 -2.56 -13.19
C VAL A 40 -12.78 -3.09 -11.77
N LEU A 41 -13.88 -3.51 -11.12
CA LEU A 41 -13.84 -4.11 -9.79
C LEU A 41 -13.06 -5.43 -9.75
N GLN A 42 -13.18 -6.26 -10.80
CA GLN A 42 -12.40 -7.50 -10.92
C GLN A 42 -10.90 -7.23 -11.05
N ILE A 43 -10.50 -6.22 -11.82
CA ILE A 43 -9.09 -5.81 -11.94
C ILE A 43 -8.53 -5.40 -10.57
N CYS A 44 -9.33 -4.79 -9.69
CA CYS A 44 -8.88 -4.41 -8.36
C CYS A 44 -8.52 -5.59 -7.47
N ILE A 45 -9.31 -6.66 -7.56
CA ILE A 45 -9.06 -7.90 -6.82
C ILE A 45 -7.82 -8.59 -7.40
N GLU A 46 -7.78 -8.74 -8.72
CA GLU A 46 -6.70 -9.45 -9.43
C GLU A 46 -5.36 -8.72 -9.34
N ALA A 47 -5.38 -7.39 -9.25
CA ALA A 47 -4.15 -6.64 -9.09
C ALA A 47 -3.42 -7.00 -7.79
N PHE A 48 -4.13 -7.38 -6.71
CA PHE A 48 -3.45 -7.81 -5.48
C PHE A 48 -2.65 -9.11 -5.62
N SER A 49 -2.89 -9.92 -6.67
CA SER A 49 -2.06 -11.08 -7.03
C SER A 49 -0.86 -10.72 -7.91
N TRP A 50 -0.75 -9.50 -8.43
CA TRP A 50 0.32 -9.13 -9.35
C TRP A 50 1.65 -8.95 -8.60
N THR A 51 2.73 -9.44 -9.21
CA THR A 51 4.08 -9.39 -8.64
C THR A 51 4.81 -8.06 -8.92
N VAL A 52 4.24 -7.19 -9.75
CA VAL A 52 4.85 -5.92 -10.17
C VAL A 52 4.43 -4.79 -9.23
N GLY A 53 5.23 -4.56 -8.18
CA GLY A 53 4.90 -3.64 -7.08
C GLY A 53 4.69 -2.17 -7.46
N GLU A 54 5.22 -1.68 -8.59
CA GLU A 54 5.13 -0.25 -8.97
C GLU A 54 3.71 0.17 -9.40
N SER A 55 2.93 -0.77 -9.94
CA SER A 55 1.52 -0.52 -10.29
C SER A 55 0.59 -0.58 -9.06
N MET A 56 1.07 -1.16 -7.96
CA MET A 56 0.24 -1.47 -6.79
C MET A 56 -0.13 -0.27 -5.94
N THR A 57 0.68 0.80 -5.94
CA THR A 57 0.34 2.04 -5.20
C THR A 57 -0.91 2.71 -5.78
N LYS A 58 -1.05 2.72 -7.12
CA LYS A 58 -2.21 3.29 -7.81
C LYS A 58 -3.46 2.45 -7.59
N VAL A 59 -3.31 1.13 -7.69
CA VAL A 59 -4.40 0.18 -7.41
C VAL A 59 -4.86 0.29 -5.96
N SER A 60 -3.94 0.35 -5.00
CA SER A 60 -4.27 0.52 -3.58
C SER A 60 -5.08 1.81 -3.33
N SER A 61 -4.64 2.92 -3.94
CA SER A 61 -5.37 4.20 -3.87
C SER A 61 -6.77 4.10 -4.46
N PHE A 62 -6.94 3.36 -5.55
CA PHE A 62 -8.25 3.10 -6.15
C PHE A 62 -9.12 2.19 -5.26
N CYS A 63 -8.56 1.14 -4.66
CA CYS A 63 -9.30 0.26 -3.74
C CYS A 63 -9.77 1.03 -2.51
N ALA A 64 -8.92 1.89 -1.94
CA ALA A 64 -9.33 2.83 -0.90
C ALA A 64 -10.48 3.72 -1.39
N ALA A 65 -10.46 4.10 -2.67
CA ALA A 65 -11.50 4.92 -3.23
C ALA A 65 -12.87 4.22 -3.27
N VAL A 66 -12.86 2.94 -3.69
CA VAL A 66 -14.04 2.07 -3.71
C VAL A 66 -14.60 1.84 -2.31
N VAL A 67 -13.75 1.69 -1.29
CA VAL A 67 -14.19 1.56 0.11
C VAL A 67 -14.91 2.83 0.58
N VAL A 68 -14.34 4.02 0.36
CA VAL A 68 -14.98 5.29 0.73
C VAL A 68 -16.32 5.46 0.01
N LEU A 69 -16.39 5.10 -1.27
CA LEU A 69 -17.64 5.12 -2.02
C LEU A 69 -18.68 4.16 -1.42
N SER A 70 -18.28 2.95 -1.04
CA SER A 70 -19.16 1.99 -0.37
C SER A 70 -19.63 2.47 1.00
N ILE A 71 -18.81 3.22 1.75
CA ILE A 71 -19.20 3.78 3.05
C ILE A 71 -20.22 4.91 2.86
N SER A 72 -20.02 5.73 1.82
CA SER A 72 -20.80 6.94 1.55
C SER A 72 -22.12 6.65 0.83
N THR A 73 -22.23 5.51 0.14
CA THR A 73 -23.42 5.12 -0.62
C THR A 73 -24.18 4.01 0.09
N ARG A 74 -25.47 3.86 -0.22
CA ARG A 74 -26.29 2.72 0.24
C ARG A 74 -26.42 1.63 -0.84
N ASN A 75 -25.42 1.51 -1.71
CA ASN A 75 -25.45 0.49 -2.76
C ASN A 75 -25.01 -0.87 -2.18
N ILE A 76 -25.96 -1.79 -2.07
CA ILE A 76 -25.76 -3.10 -1.44
C ILE A 76 -24.80 -3.98 -2.25
N GLU A 77 -24.82 -3.91 -3.58
CA GLU A 77 -23.91 -4.70 -4.44
C GLU A 77 -22.45 -4.29 -4.24
N LEU A 78 -22.20 -2.98 -4.23
CA LEU A 78 -20.87 -2.42 -3.97
C LEU A 78 -20.41 -2.74 -2.54
N GLN A 79 -21.31 -2.66 -1.57
CA GLN A 79 -21.02 -3.00 -0.19
C GLN A 79 -20.65 -4.48 -0.04
N GLN A 80 -21.42 -5.39 -0.64
CA GLN A 80 -21.13 -6.83 -0.65
C GLN A 80 -19.77 -7.11 -1.29
N PHE A 81 -19.50 -6.51 -2.45
CA PHE A 81 -18.20 -6.60 -3.12
C PHE A 81 -17.06 -6.15 -2.21
N VAL A 82 -17.19 -5.00 -1.55
CA VAL A 82 -16.15 -4.45 -0.67
C VAL A 82 -15.95 -5.34 0.56
N CYS A 83 -17.04 -5.71 1.23
CA CYS A 83 -17.01 -6.43 2.49
C CYS A 83 -16.50 -7.87 2.34
N LYS A 84 -16.75 -8.49 1.18
CA LYS A 84 -16.38 -9.88 0.92
C LYS A 84 -15.15 -9.98 0.02
N ASP A 85 -15.29 -9.56 -1.23
CA ASP A 85 -14.32 -9.86 -2.27
C ASP A 85 -13.07 -9.00 -2.14
N LEU A 86 -13.24 -7.68 -2.00
CA LEU A 86 -12.13 -6.74 -1.83
C LEU A 86 -11.39 -6.99 -0.50
N PHE A 87 -12.13 -7.25 0.58
CA PHE A 87 -11.53 -7.52 1.88
C PHE A 87 -10.69 -8.82 1.85
N SER A 88 -11.25 -9.90 1.30
CA SER A 88 -10.51 -11.16 1.13
C SER A 88 -9.27 -10.97 0.25
N ALA A 89 -9.39 -10.22 -0.85
CA ALA A 89 -8.30 -9.94 -1.76
C ALA A 89 -7.18 -9.12 -1.10
N ALA A 90 -7.52 -8.12 -0.29
CA ALA A 90 -6.55 -7.33 0.47
C ALA A 90 -5.75 -8.20 1.46
N ILE A 91 -6.43 -9.12 2.18
CA ILE A 91 -5.75 -10.06 3.09
C ILE A 91 -4.85 -11.03 2.30
N LYS A 92 -5.31 -11.56 1.17
CA LYS A 92 -4.49 -12.42 0.30
C LYS A 92 -3.28 -11.64 -0.26
N GLY A 93 -3.47 -10.39 -0.63
CA GLY A 93 -2.39 -9.49 -1.07
C GLY A 93 -1.29 -9.34 -0.02
N LEU A 94 -1.64 -9.31 1.27
CA LEU A 94 -0.67 -9.29 2.38
C LEU A 94 0.15 -10.58 2.51
N MET A 95 -0.29 -11.69 1.92
CA MET A 95 0.48 -12.94 1.87
C MET A 95 1.60 -12.92 0.82
N LEU A 96 1.59 -11.94 -0.10
CA LEU A 96 2.60 -11.81 -1.15
C LEU A 96 3.68 -10.80 -0.77
N GLU A 97 4.94 -11.23 -0.88
CA GLU A 97 6.10 -10.40 -0.51
C GLU A 97 6.25 -9.16 -1.42
N SER A 98 5.85 -9.26 -2.70
CA SER A 98 5.86 -8.14 -3.65
C SER A 98 5.03 -6.93 -3.19
N ASN A 99 4.06 -7.15 -2.30
CA ASN A 99 3.20 -6.11 -1.75
C ASN A 99 3.79 -5.46 -0.48
N ALA A 100 5.04 -5.75 -0.10
CA ALA A 100 5.67 -5.17 1.08
C ALA A 100 5.55 -3.65 1.13
N ILE A 101 5.81 -2.96 0.01
CA ILE A 101 5.76 -1.50 -0.10
C ILE A 101 4.38 -0.97 0.32
N ILE A 102 3.29 -1.56 -0.19
CA ILE A 102 1.92 -1.12 0.07
C ILE A 102 1.26 -1.82 1.27
N SER A 103 1.97 -2.70 1.99
CA SER A 103 1.35 -3.53 3.03
C SER A 103 0.77 -2.71 4.18
N ALA A 104 1.36 -1.55 4.49
CA ALA A 104 0.79 -0.61 5.44
C ALA A 104 -0.58 -0.10 4.96
N ASP A 105 -0.74 0.20 3.68
CA ASP A 105 -2.00 0.70 3.11
C ASP A 105 -3.05 -0.41 3.06
N LEU A 106 -2.65 -1.65 2.72
CA LEU A 106 -3.55 -2.81 2.76
C LEU A 106 -4.12 -3.08 4.15
N VAL A 107 -3.29 -2.97 5.20
CA VAL A 107 -3.79 -3.10 6.58
C VAL A 107 -4.74 -1.95 6.92
N GLY A 108 -4.45 -0.73 6.42
CA GLY A 108 -5.36 0.41 6.54
C GLY A 108 -6.71 0.14 5.88
N LEU A 109 -6.70 -0.40 4.66
CA LEU A 109 -7.89 -0.77 3.91
C LEU A 109 -8.71 -1.83 4.65
N CYS A 110 -8.07 -2.88 5.17
CA CYS A 110 -8.70 -3.91 5.99
C CYS A 110 -9.39 -3.30 7.23
N ARG A 111 -8.69 -2.37 7.90
CA ARG A 111 -9.25 -1.65 9.05
C ARG A 111 -10.49 -0.87 8.64
N ASP A 112 -10.42 -0.10 7.56
CA ASP A 112 -11.51 0.80 7.17
C ASP A 112 -12.76 0.00 6.78
N ILE A 113 -12.57 -1.10 6.03
CA ILE A 113 -13.66 -2.03 5.70
C ILE A 113 -14.29 -2.56 6.98
N PHE A 114 -13.49 -3.07 7.93
CA PHE A 114 -14.04 -3.66 9.14
C PHE A 114 -14.79 -2.62 9.98
N ILE A 115 -14.16 -1.50 10.33
CA ILE A 115 -14.78 -0.50 11.24
C ILE A 115 -16.04 0.11 10.66
N TYR A 116 -16.07 0.44 9.36
CA TYR A 116 -17.19 1.20 8.81
C TYR A 116 -18.31 0.34 8.23
N LEU A 117 -18.02 -0.92 7.89
CA LEU A 117 -18.97 -1.77 7.18
C LEU A 117 -19.36 -3.05 7.93
N CYS A 118 -18.66 -3.48 8.99
CA CYS A 118 -19.02 -4.73 9.69
C CYS A 118 -20.42 -4.68 10.33
N ASP A 119 -20.87 -3.52 10.81
CA ASP A 119 -22.22 -3.40 11.38
C ASP A 119 -23.31 -3.32 10.32
N ARG A 120 -22.92 -3.06 9.07
CA ARG A 120 -23.83 -2.96 7.93
C ARG A 120 -23.90 -4.24 7.10
N ASP A 121 -22.89 -5.10 7.21
CA ASP A 121 -22.77 -6.36 6.49
C ASP A 121 -22.03 -7.40 7.36
N PRO A 122 -22.53 -8.64 7.53
CA PRO A 122 -21.83 -9.67 8.30
C PRO A 122 -20.58 -10.21 7.60
N ALA A 123 -20.40 -9.97 6.29
CA ALA A 123 -19.31 -10.55 5.50
C ALA A 123 -17.90 -10.25 6.05
N PRO A 124 -17.56 -9.05 6.57
CA PRO A 124 -16.22 -8.82 7.11
C PRO A 124 -15.87 -9.74 8.28
N ARG A 125 -16.85 -10.04 9.16
CA ARG A 125 -16.68 -11.01 10.25
C ARG A 125 -16.49 -12.42 9.70
N GLN A 126 -17.28 -12.80 8.71
CA GLN A 126 -17.18 -14.12 8.06
C GLN A 126 -15.83 -14.31 7.35
N VAL A 127 -15.34 -13.29 6.65
CA VAL A 127 -14.03 -13.31 6.00
C VAL A 127 -12.93 -13.51 7.04
N LEU A 128 -12.96 -12.77 8.16
CA LEU A 128 -11.99 -12.98 9.23
C LEU A 128 -12.09 -14.39 9.81
N LEU A 129 -13.28 -14.87 10.16
CA LEU A 129 -13.49 -16.23 10.71
C LEU A 129 -13.12 -17.36 9.73
N SER A 130 -13.04 -17.09 8.44
CA SER A 130 -12.58 -18.05 7.43
C SER A 130 -11.05 -18.22 7.42
N LEU A 131 -10.31 -17.37 8.13
CA LEU A 131 -8.86 -17.45 8.23
C LEU A 131 -8.45 -18.67 9.09
N PRO A 132 -7.32 -19.32 8.79
CA PRO A 132 -7.02 -20.66 9.29
C PRO A 132 -6.70 -20.74 10.79
N CYS A 133 -6.36 -19.62 11.44
CA CYS A 133 -5.82 -19.63 12.81
C CYS A 133 -6.55 -18.66 13.75
N ILE A 134 -7.81 -18.31 13.45
CA ILE A 134 -8.62 -17.44 14.31
C ILE A 134 -9.78 -18.22 14.93
N SER A 135 -10.08 -17.92 16.19
CA SER A 135 -11.31 -18.39 16.85
C SER A 135 -12.35 -17.26 16.95
N PRO A 136 -13.63 -17.59 17.15
CA PRO A 136 -14.65 -16.58 17.47
C PRO A 136 -14.31 -15.74 18.72
N LEU A 137 -13.59 -16.32 19.68
CA LEU A 137 -13.14 -15.62 20.88
C LEU A 137 -12.08 -14.56 20.56
N ASP A 138 -11.13 -14.86 19.68
CA ASP A 138 -10.12 -13.91 19.23
C ASP A 138 -10.75 -12.72 18.51
N LEU A 139 -11.76 -12.99 17.67
CA LEU A 139 -12.50 -11.94 16.99
C LEU A 139 -13.28 -11.05 17.97
N ALA A 140 -13.95 -11.65 18.96
CA ALA A 140 -14.68 -10.91 19.98
C ALA A 140 -13.75 -10.04 20.84
N ALA A 141 -12.58 -10.56 21.23
CA ALA A 141 -11.57 -9.80 21.97
C ALA A 141 -11.03 -8.62 21.15
N PHE A 142 -10.85 -8.81 19.83
CA PHE A 142 -10.48 -7.74 18.92
C PHE A 142 -11.55 -6.66 18.81
N GLU A 143 -12.82 -7.05 18.68
CA GLU A 143 -13.94 -6.10 18.64
C GLU A 143 -14.03 -5.30 19.95
N GLU A 144 -13.89 -5.96 21.10
CA GLU A 144 -13.84 -5.29 22.39
C GLU A 144 -12.69 -4.28 22.46
N ALA A 145 -11.49 -4.66 22.00
CA ALA A 145 -10.34 -3.75 21.95
C ALA A 145 -10.59 -2.54 21.02
N LEU A 146 -11.28 -2.74 19.89
CA LEU A 146 -11.65 -1.66 18.98
C LEU A 146 -12.61 -0.66 19.64
N THR A 147 -13.58 -1.11 20.44
CA THR A 147 -14.50 -0.19 21.14
C THR A 147 -13.78 0.76 22.11
N LYS A 148 -12.65 0.32 22.68
CA LYS A 148 -11.84 1.08 23.64
C LYS A 148 -10.80 1.96 22.96
N THR A 149 -10.59 1.78 21.65
CA THR A 149 -9.50 2.40 20.90
C THR A 149 -10.07 3.39 19.89
N LEU A 150 -9.95 4.69 20.14
CA LEU A 150 -10.45 5.73 19.23
C LEU A 150 -9.41 6.17 18.18
N SER A 151 -8.12 5.91 18.42
CA SER A 151 -7.05 6.35 17.54
C SER A 151 -7.02 5.53 16.25
N PRO A 152 -7.13 6.17 15.06
CA PRO A 152 -6.95 5.54 13.76
C PRO A 152 -5.68 4.68 13.64
N LYS A 153 -4.59 5.16 14.25
CA LYS A 153 -3.27 4.52 14.20
C LYS A 153 -3.24 3.24 15.04
N GLU A 154 -3.86 3.27 16.22
CA GLU A 154 -3.94 2.12 17.13
C GLU A 154 -4.92 1.06 16.60
N GLN A 155 -6.06 1.48 16.06
CA GLN A 155 -7.00 0.59 15.37
C GLN A 155 -6.33 -0.17 14.22
N LYS A 156 -5.51 0.52 13.42
CA LYS A 156 -4.70 -0.09 12.36
C LYS A 156 -3.70 -1.11 12.92
N GLN A 157 -3.09 -0.83 14.07
CA GLN A 157 -2.17 -1.75 14.73
C GLN A 157 -2.88 -2.98 15.29
N LEU A 158 -4.08 -2.83 15.88
CA LEU A 158 -4.92 -3.94 16.31
C LEU A 158 -5.29 -4.82 15.13
N MET A 159 -5.72 -4.22 14.00
CA MET A 159 -6.01 -4.96 12.76
C MET A 159 -4.78 -5.73 12.27
N ARG A 160 -3.59 -5.09 12.25
CA ARG A 160 -2.34 -5.77 11.91
C ARG A 160 -2.07 -6.98 12.81
N SER A 161 -2.24 -6.81 14.12
CA SER A 161 -2.01 -7.86 15.11
C SER A 161 -2.97 -9.04 14.91
N LEU A 162 -4.26 -8.77 14.74
CA LEU A 162 -5.26 -9.78 14.48
C LEU A 162 -4.93 -10.57 13.21
N LEU A 163 -4.65 -9.88 12.10
CA LEU A 163 -4.35 -10.52 10.82
C LEU A 163 -3.11 -11.42 10.89
N MET A 164 -2.08 -11.03 11.65
CA MET A 164 -0.90 -11.87 11.89
C MET A 164 -1.26 -13.16 12.63
N VAL A 165 -2.05 -13.06 13.71
CA VAL A 165 -2.50 -14.22 14.48
C VAL A 165 -3.41 -15.11 13.63
N ALA A 166 -4.45 -14.53 13.03
CA ALA A 166 -5.47 -15.21 12.26
C ALA A 166 -4.93 -15.98 11.05
N THR A 167 -3.78 -15.58 10.52
CA THR A 167 -3.13 -16.24 9.38
C THR A 167 -1.92 -17.11 9.77
N GLY A 168 -1.60 -17.22 11.07
CA GLY A 168 -0.43 -17.97 11.54
C GLY A 168 0.89 -17.37 11.06
N ASN A 169 1.01 -16.04 11.07
CA ASN A 169 2.19 -15.27 10.64
C ASN A 169 2.58 -15.44 9.16
N LYS A 170 1.64 -15.83 8.29
CA LYS A 170 1.89 -16.05 6.85
C LYS A 170 1.90 -14.78 6.00
N LEU A 171 1.76 -13.60 6.61
CA LEU A 171 1.71 -12.31 5.90
C LEU A 171 3.11 -11.82 5.51
N LYS A 172 3.66 -12.38 4.42
CA LYS A 172 5.02 -12.09 3.94
C LYS A 172 5.26 -10.61 3.67
N ALA A 173 4.26 -9.89 3.17
CA ALA A 173 4.35 -8.44 2.92
C ALA A 173 4.71 -7.66 4.20
N LEU A 174 4.14 -8.07 5.34
CA LEU A 174 4.36 -7.43 6.63
C LEU A 174 5.73 -7.76 7.24
N ALA A 175 6.24 -8.96 6.95
CA ALA A 175 7.58 -9.39 7.37
C ALA A 175 8.67 -8.65 6.56
N ALA A 176 8.50 -8.52 5.25
CA ALA A 176 9.46 -7.86 4.37
C ALA A 176 9.61 -6.35 4.64
N GLN A 177 8.55 -5.65 5.09
CA GLN A 177 8.69 -4.26 5.53
C GLN A 177 9.67 -4.08 6.68
N LYS A 178 9.80 -5.06 7.60
CA LYS A 178 10.76 -4.97 8.70
C LYS A 178 12.19 -4.91 8.18
N THR A 179 12.47 -5.54 7.04
CA THR A 179 13.78 -5.54 6.38
C THR A 179 14.03 -4.26 5.58
N VAL A 180 13.02 -3.73 4.89
CA VAL A 180 13.13 -2.50 4.09
C VAL A 180 13.30 -1.25 4.95
N ASN A 181 12.61 -1.18 6.10
CA ASN A 181 12.71 -0.04 7.03
C ASN A 181 14.06 0.06 7.75
N ILE A 182 14.95 -0.94 7.60
CA ILE A 182 16.29 -0.95 8.21
C ILE A 182 17.33 -0.23 7.34
N ILE A 183 17.06 0.09 6.06
CA ILE A 183 18.07 0.67 5.15
C ILE A 183 17.52 1.86 4.37
N THR A 184 17.61 3.07 4.94
CA THR A 184 17.51 4.34 4.17
C THR A 184 18.49 5.41 4.64
N ASN A 185 19.66 5.04 5.20
CA ASN A 185 20.67 6.03 5.54
C ASN A 185 22.11 5.65 5.15
N VAL A 186 22.28 5.08 3.95
CA VAL A 186 23.59 5.05 3.31
C VAL A 186 23.47 5.77 1.98
N THR A 187 23.74 7.08 2.00
CA THR A 187 24.05 7.86 0.81
C THR A 187 25.13 7.10 0.03
N ALA A 188 24.77 6.54 -1.12
CA ALA A 188 25.74 6.01 -2.08
C ALA A 188 26.56 7.20 -2.61
N ARG A 189 27.62 7.55 -1.87
CA ARG A 189 28.65 8.47 -2.34
C ARG A 189 29.36 7.76 -3.50
N PRO A 190 29.33 8.27 -4.74
CA PRO A 190 30.11 7.69 -5.82
C PRO A 190 31.59 7.86 -5.46
N ARG A 191 32.30 6.76 -5.24
CA ARG A 191 33.77 6.76 -5.23
C ARG A 191 34.25 6.82 -6.68
N SER A 192 34.51 8.03 -7.15
CA SER A 192 35.36 8.29 -8.31
C SER A 192 36.60 9.03 -7.81
N SER A 193 37.68 8.28 -7.61
CA SER A 193 39.07 8.77 -7.52
C SER A 193 39.82 7.91 -8.54
N VAL A 194 40.55 8.45 -9.52
CA VAL A 194 41.83 9.15 -9.33
C VAL A 194 42.13 10.02 -10.57
N THR A 195 42.40 11.29 -10.31
CA THR A 195 43.48 12.15 -10.84
C THR A 195 43.92 11.99 -12.31
N ALA A 196 43.63 13.00 -13.12
CA ALA A 196 44.50 13.44 -14.21
C ALA A 196 44.71 14.94 -14.05
N ALA A 197 45.91 15.33 -13.61
CA ALA A 197 46.33 16.71 -13.51
C ALA A 197 47.39 16.97 -14.58
N THR A 198 47.35 18.22 -15.06
CA THR A 198 48.50 19.02 -15.50
C THR A 198 48.73 19.16 -17.01
N GLU A 199 48.83 20.43 -17.36
CA GLU A 199 49.11 21.08 -18.62
C GLU A 199 50.53 20.83 -19.14
N ALA A 200 50.68 20.97 -20.46
CA ALA A 200 51.81 21.57 -21.19
C ALA A 200 53.25 20.99 -21.12
N ARG A 201 53.67 20.49 -22.30
CA ARG A 201 54.89 20.83 -23.08
C ARG A 201 56.20 20.02 -22.92
N ILE A 202 56.75 19.68 -24.11
CA ILE A 202 58.16 19.37 -24.51
C ILE A 202 58.57 17.91 -24.24
N ASP A 203 58.49 17.00 -25.21
CA ASP A 203 59.42 16.75 -26.34
C ASP A 203 60.87 16.53 -25.90
N ASP A 204 61.32 15.27 -25.91
CA ASP A 204 62.67 14.88 -26.37
C ASP A 204 62.90 13.35 -26.20
N GLY A 205 63.04 12.68 -27.35
CA GLY A 205 64.06 11.66 -27.59
C GLY A 205 63.94 10.27 -26.95
N GLU A 206 63.36 9.32 -27.69
CA GLU A 206 64.00 7.99 -27.82
C GLU A 206 65.39 8.20 -28.46
N PRO A 207 66.44 7.42 -28.10
CA PRO A 207 66.71 6.23 -28.92
C PRO A 207 67.53 5.08 -28.28
N VAL A 208 67.58 3.98 -29.04
CA VAL A 208 68.60 2.89 -29.03
C VAL A 208 68.38 1.82 -27.95
N GLY A 209 68.01 0.57 -28.26
CA GLY A 209 68.71 -0.35 -29.16
C GLY A 209 69.81 -1.08 -28.38
N LEU A 210 70.03 -2.39 -28.42
CA LEU A 210 69.54 -3.47 -29.24
C LEU A 210 69.54 -4.75 -28.39
N ALA A 211 68.72 -5.71 -28.83
CA ALA A 211 68.84 -7.17 -28.68
C ALA A 211 70.01 -7.72 -27.85
N ALA A 212 69.71 -8.61 -26.90
CA ALA A 212 69.82 -10.05 -27.14
C ALA A 212 69.58 -10.86 -25.85
N ILE A 213 68.61 -11.76 -25.93
CA ILE A 213 68.58 -13.13 -25.40
C ILE A 213 69.26 -13.38 -24.04
N MET A 214 68.37 -13.65 -23.07
CA MET A 214 68.55 -14.22 -21.73
C MET A 214 68.71 -13.23 -20.57
#